data_AF-A0A166R5Y1-F1
#
_entry.id   AF-A0A166R5Y1-F1
#
_cell.length_a   1.000
_cell.length_b   1.000
_cell.length_c   1.000
_cell.angle_alpha   90.00
_cell.angle_beta   90.00
_cell.angle_gamma   90.00
#
_symmetry.space_group_name_H-M   'P 1'
#
loop_
_entity.id
_entity.type
_entity.pdbx_description
1 polymer ?
#
loop_
_entity_poly.entity_id
_entity_poly.type
_entity_poly.pdbx_seq_one_letter_code
_entity_poly.pdbx_strand_id
1 'polypeptide(L)' 'MNARDAVIEVGIAVLSFLVVGVLATELLRERIWPSLLVGIPTGLIAGIVVFGVIHYVRARD' A
#
# COMPACT_ATOMS: atom_id res chain seq x y z
N MET A 1 16.18 8.57 11.54
CA MET A 1 15.25 9.14 10.56
C MET A 1 14.77 10.48 11.07
N ASN A 2 14.81 11.51 10.23
CA ASN A 2 14.17 12.79 10.56
C ASN A 2 12.65 12.61 10.50
N ALA A 3 11.91 13.30 11.38
CA ALA A 3 10.46 13.18 11.47
C ALA A 3 9.76 13.43 10.11
N ARG A 4 10.27 14.38 9.33
CA ARG A 4 9.81 14.68 7.97
C ARG A 4 9.86 13.45 7.06
N ASP A 5 10.95 12.72 7.07
CA ASP A 5 11.12 11.60 6.15
C ASP A 5 10.27 10.41 6.56
N ALA A 6 10.12 10.17 7.87
CA ALA A 6 9.20 9.17 8.40
C ALA A 6 7.74 9.46 7.97
N VAL A 7 7.32 10.73 8.03
CA VAL A 7 5.98 11.15 7.57
C VAL A 7 5.80 10.91 6.08
N ILE A 8 6.81 11.20 5.26
CA ILE A 8 6.76 10.95 3.80
C ILE A 8 6.66 9.45 3.52
N GLU A 9 7.50 8.63 4.15
CA GLU A 9 7.50 7.17 3.97
C GLU A 9 6.15 6.55 4.33
N VAL A 10 5.60 6.91 5.50
CA VAL A 10 4.28 6.47 5.94
C VAL A 10 3.19 6.97 5.00
N GLY A 11 3.27 8.23 4.56
CA GLY A 11 2.32 8.80 3.60
C GLY A 11 2.29 8.03 2.28
N ILE A 12 3.45 7.70 1.72
CA ILE A 12 3.56 6.90 0.49
C ILE A 12 3.00 5.49 0.70
N ALA A 13 3.27 4.86 1.85
CA ALA A 13 2.73 3.54 2.18
C ALA A 13 1.20 3.54 2.27
N VAL A 14 0.62 4.54 2.91
CA VAL A 14 -0.85 4.71 3.02
C VAL A 14 -1.48 4.98 1.65
N LEU A 15 -0.87 5.86 0.84
CA LEU A 15 -1.35 6.10 -0.53
C LEU A 15 -1.30 4.83 -1.38
N SER A 16 -0.24 4.04 -1.25
CA SER A 16 -0.10 2.76 -1.95
C SER A 16 -1.18 1.76 -1.52
N PHE A 17 -1.47 1.69 -0.22
CA PHE A 17 -2.59 0.92 0.32
C PHE A 17 -3.92 1.32 -0.32
N LEU A 18 -4.23 2.61 -0.33
CA LEU A 18 -5.51 3.11 -0.84
C LEU A 18 -5.63 2.87 -2.34
N VAL A 19 -4.62 3.22 -3.12
CA VAL A 19 -4.65 3.07 -4.58
C VAL A 19 -4.79 1.61 -4.97
N VAL A 20 -3.93 0.73 -4.45
CA VAL A 20 -3.97 -0.69 -4.81
C VAL A 20 -5.23 -1.36 -4.27
N GLY A 21 -5.65 -1.03 -3.04
CA GLY A 21 -6.86 -1.60 -2.45
C GLY A 21 -8.13 -1.22 -3.22
N VAL A 22 -8.27 0.05 -3.63
CA VAL A 22 -9.39 0.50 -4.45
C VAL A 22 -9.36 -0.15 -5.84
N LEU A 23 -8.21 -0.15 -6.51
CA LEU A 23 -8.06 -0.76 -7.82
C LEU A 23 -8.41 -2.26 -7.78
N ALA A 24 -7.89 -3.01 -6.79
CA ALA A 24 -8.22 -4.41 -6.61
C ALA A 24 -9.72 -4.60 -6.33
N THR A 25 -10.31 -3.77 -5.47
CA THR A 25 -11.75 -3.85 -5.17
C THR A 25 -12.62 -3.65 -6.41
N GLU A 26 -12.31 -2.64 -7.23
CA GLU A 26 -13.06 -2.33 -8.46
C GLU A 26 -12.82 -3.40 -9.54
N LEU A 27 -11.59 -3.87 -9.73
CA LEU A 27 -11.28 -4.94 -10.69
C LEU A 27 -12.00 -6.26 -10.35
N LEU A 28 -12.21 -6.54 -9.07
CA LEU A 28 -12.88 -7.76 -8.62
C LEU A 28 -14.39 -7.60 -8.38
N ARG A 29 -14.94 -6.39 -8.54
CA ARG A 29 -16.35 -6.08 -8.23
C ARG A 29 -17.34 -6.98 -8.96
N GLU A 30 -17.06 -7.31 -10.22
CA GLU A 30 -17.94 -8.14 -11.05
C GLU A 30 -17.74 -9.66 -10.81
N ARG A 31 -16.68 -10.06 -10.10
CA ARG A 31 -16.27 -11.47 -9.97
C ARG A 31 -16.41 -12.03 -8.56
N ILE A 32 -16.21 -11.21 -7.53
CA ILE A 32 -16.21 -11.64 -6.13
C ILE A 32 -17.10 -10.70 -5.32
N TRP A 33 -18.03 -11.26 -4.55
CA TRP A 33 -18.87 -10.48 -3.64
C TRP A 33 -18.73 -10.99 -2.19
N PRO A 34 -18.28 -10.16 -1.23
CA PRO A 34 -17.83 -8.77 -1.39
C PRO A 34 -16.35 -8.68 -1.82
N SER A 35 -16.07 -8.01 -2.94
CA SER A 35 -14.69 -7.80 -3.46
C SER A 35 -13.80 -7.03 -2.49
N LEU A 36 -14.40 -6.26 -1.59
CA LEU A 36 -13.73 -5.52 -0.51
C LEU A 36 -12.88 -6.44 0.39
N LEU A 37 -13.32 -7.69 0.60
CA LEU A 37 -12.56 -8.68 1.39
C LEU A 37 -11.23 -9.08 0.74
N VAL A 38 -11.09 -8.87 -0.56
CA VAL A 38 -9.82 -9.09 -1.28
C VAL A 38 -9.05 -7.77 -1.40
N GLY A 39 -9.75 -6.68 -1.73
CA GLY A 39 -9.12 -5.37 -1.90
C GLY A 39 -8.39 -4.87 -0.65
N ILE A 40 -8.97 -5.03 0.54
CA ILE A 40 -8.33 -4.59 1.80
C ILE A 40 -7.00 -5.34 2.04
N PRO A 41 -6.95 -6.68 2.07
CA PRO A 41 -5.68 -7.41 2.18
C PRO A 41 -4.67 -7.08 1.08
N THR A 42 -5.11 -6.97 -0.18
CA THR A 42 -4.20 -6.66 -1.30
C THR A 42 -3.59 -5.26 -1.16
N GLY A 43 -4.40 -4.26 -0.81
CA GLY A 43 -3.90 -2.94 -0.48
C GLY A 43 -2.91 -2.97 0.69
N LEU A 44 -3.21 -3.73 1.74
CA LEU A 44 -2.34 -3.79 2.94
C LEU A 44 -0.97 -4.35 2.61
N ILE A 45 -0.94 -5.44 1.84
CA ILE A 45 0.31 -6.03 1.34
C ILE A 45 1.08 -5.01 0.51
N ALA A 46 0.42 -4.28 -0.40
CA ALA A 46 1.08 -3.25 -1.19
C ALA A 46 1.69 -2.14 -0.33
N GLY A 47 0.96 -1.65 0.68
CA GLY A 47 1.47 -0.64 1.61
C GLY A 47 2.72 -1.12 2.37
N ILE A 48 2.69 -2.34 2.91
CA ILE A 48 3.82 -2.93 3.65
C ILE A 48 5.03 -3.12 2.72
N VAL A 49 4.82 -3.66 1.52
CA VAL A 49 5.89 -3.88 0.54
C VAL A 49 6.53 -2.55 0.14
N VAL A 50 5.73 -1.54 -0.17
CA VAL A 50 6.25 -0.21 -0.55
C VAL A 50 7.04 0.41 0.60
N PHE A 51 6.53 0.36 1.83
CA PHE A 51 7.26 0.83 3.00
C PHE A 51 8.62 0.13 3.16
N GLY A 52 8.63 -1.21 3.06
CA GLY A 52 9.86 -2.00 3.13
C GLY A 52 10.84 -1.70 2.00
N VAL A 53 10.35 -1.51 0.77
CA VAL A 53 11.18 -1.15 -0.39
C VAL A 53 11.82 0.22 -0.19
N ILE A 54 11.06 1.24 0.24
CA ILE A 54 11.60 2.57 0.48
C ILE A 54 12.69 2.51 1.55
N HIS A 55 12.43 1.80 2.66
CA HIS A 55 13.40 1.63 3.74
C HIS A 55 14.67 0.92 3.26
N TYR A 56 14.51 -0.14 2.46
CA TYR A 56 15.62 -0.93 1.94
C TYR A 56 16.48 -0.17 0.93
N VAL A 57 15.86 0.60 0.02
CA VAL A 57 16.57 1.47 -0.92
C VAL A 57 17.37 2.51 -0.14
N ARG A 58 16.72 3.18 0.82
CA ARG A 58 17.35 4.21 1.65
C ARG A 58 18.51 3.69 2.51
N ALA A 59 18.46 2.43 2.94
CA ALA A 59 19.55 1.81 3.70
C ALA A 59 20.80 1.52 2.85
N ARG A 60 20.71 1.66 1.52
CA ARG A 60 21.81 1.41 0.57
C ARG A 60 22.39 2.66 -0.07
N ASP A 61 21.72 3.79 0.09
CA ASP A 61 22.22 5.11 -0.29
C ASP A 61 23.06 5.70 0.85
#